data_AF-A0A9X3Z8B1-F1
#
_entry.id   AF-A0A9X3Z8B1-F1
#
_cell.length_a   1.000
_cell.length_b   1.000
_cell.length_c   1.000
_cell.angle_alpha   90.00
_cell.angle_beta   90.00
_cell.angle_gamma   90.00
#
_symmetry.space_group_name_H-M   'P 1'
#
loop_
_entity.id
_entity.type
_entity.pdbx_description
1 polymer ?
#
loop_
_entity_poly.entity_id
_entity_poly.type
_entity_poly.pdbx_seq_one_letter_code
_entity_poly.pdbx_strand_id
1 'polypeptide(L)' 'MMTAGKRLLAGLVLMLAVPSLVACSGGRDSEYIMGLRDGRLLVTRGKPQFDDKAGVYNYRGQDGIKGSIGKDEVVQIIER' A
#
# COMPACT_ATOMS: atom_id res chain seq x y z
N MET A 1 8.16 42.54 37.75
CA MET A 1 7.85 42.85 36.34
C MET A 1 8.95 43.77 35.81
N MET A 2 9.77 43.31 34.85
CA MET A 2 10.42 44.12 33.78
C MET A 2 11.53 43.30 33.06
N THR A 3 11.13 42.80 31.88
CA THR A 3 11.85 42.81 30.60
C THR A 3 13.33 42.41 30.53
N ALA A 4 13.59 41.19 30.04
CA ALA A 4 14.87 40.81 29.44
C ALA A 4 14.63 40.37 27.99
N GLY A 5 14.86 41.29 27.05
CA GLY A 5 14.84 40.99 25.62
C GLY A 5 15.98 40.03 25.24
N LYS A 6 15.63 38.86 24.70
CA LYS A 6 16.58 38.01 23.97
C LYS A 6 16.40 38.30 22.47
N ARG A 7 17.47 38.84 21.91
CA ARG A 7 17.60 39.25 20.51
C ARG A 7 17.65 37.99 19.64
N LEU A 8 16.81 37.98 18.61
CA LEU A 8 17.09 37.56 17.23
C LEU A 8 18.26 36.59 17.06
N LEU A 9 17.93 35.30 16.91
CA LEU A 9 18.74 34.36 16.16
C LEU A 9 17.80 33.68 15.16
N ALA A 10 17.73 34.31 13.99
CA ALA A 10 17.32 33.68 12.76
C ALA A 10 18.24 32.47 12.52
N GLY A 11 17.66 31.28 12.51
CA GLY A 11 18.37 30.02 12.36
C GLY A 11 17.50 29.00 11.67
N LEU A 12 17.32 29.20 10.37
CA LEU A 12 17.21 28.19 9.33
C LEU A 12 17.19 26.72 9.82
N VAL A 13 16.02 26.10 9.93
CA VAL A 13 15.86 24.68 9.55
C VAL A 13 14.50 24.53 8.86
N LEU A 14 14.59 24.47 7.54
CA LEU A 14 13.58 23.99 6.61
C LEU A 14 13.31 22.51 6.92
N MET A 15 12.54 22.20 7.97
CA MET A 15 11.95 20.87 8.11
C MET A 15 10.69 20.84 7.24
N LEU A 16 10.91 20.49 5.97
CA LEU A 16 9.88 19.84 5.15
C LEU A 16 9.34 18.67 5.97
N ALA A 17 8.25 18.90 6.69
CA ALA A 17 7.45 17.84 7.27
C ALA A 17 6.90 17.06 6.09
N VAL A 18 7.61 16.01 5.69
CA VAL A 18 7.07 15.00 4.78
C VAL A 18 5.85 14.46 5.52
N PRO A 19 4.60 14.69 5.04
CA PRO A 19 3.51 13.90 5.55
C PRO A 19 3.81 12.50 5.05
N SER A 20 4.44 11.67 5.88
CA SER A 20 4.39 10.23 5.70
C SER A 20 2.91 9.89 5.80
N LEU A 21 2.25 9.86 4.63
CA LEU A 21 0.95 9.24 4.46
C LEU A 21 1.14 7.80 4.91
N VAL A 22 0.93 7.57 6.20
CA VAL A 22 0.54 6.28 6.71
C VAL A 22 -0.80 6.05 6.05
N ALA A 23 -0.75 5.47 4.85
CA ALA A 23 -1.88 4.80 4.26
C ALA A 23 -2.17 3.63 5.20
N CYS A 24 -2.95 3.92 6.24
CA CYS A 24 -3.80 2.96 6.93
C CYS A 24 -4.81 2.44 5.90
N SER A 25 -4.32 1.72 4.89
CA SER A 25 -5.14 0.87 4.06
C SER A 25 -5.34 -0.42 4.86
N GLY A 26 -6.08 -0.31 5.96
CA GLY A 26 -7.03 -1.35 6.32
C GLY A 26 -8.00 -1.46 5.15
N GLY A 27 -7.56 -2.09 4.07
CA GLY A 27 -8.44 -2.54 3.01
C GLY A 27 -9.44 -3.45 3.70
N ARG A 28 -10.72 -3.07 3.62
CA ARG A 28 -11.84 -3.82 4.17
C ARG A 28 -11.58 -5.32 4.01
N ASP A 29 -11.76 -6.11 5.07
CA ASP A 29 -11.40 -7.54 5.19
C ASP A 29 -12.12 -8.47 4.18
N SER A 30 -12.58 -7.98 3.04
CA SER A 30 -13.07 -8.79 1.93
C SER A 30 -11.95 -9.68 1.41
N GLU A 31 -12.28 -10.95 1.20
CA GLU A 31 -11.42 -11.88 0.51
C GLU A 31 -11.66 -11.77 -1.00
N TYR A 32 -10.62 -12.04 -1.79
CA TYR A 32 -10.74 -12.11 -3.24
C TYR A 32 -10.18 -13.44 -3.73
N ILE A 33 -10.78 -13.97 -4.78
CA ILE A 33 -10.31 -15.18 -5.46
C ILE A 33 -9.75 -14.75 -6.81
N MET A 34 -8.45 -14.98 -7.02
CA MET A 34 -7.80 -14.86 -8.31
C MET A 34 -7.80 -16.23 -9.01
N GLY A 35 -8.52 -16.33 -10.12
CA GLY A 35 -8.46 -17.50 -10.99
C GLY A 35 -7.28 -17.39 -11.95
N LEU A 36 -6.40 -18.38 -11.94
CA LEU A 36 -5.18 -18.40 -12.75
C LEU A 36 -5.37 -19.21 -14.03
N ARG A 37 -4.55 -18.92 -15.03
CA ARG A 37 -4.57 -19.58 -16.35
C ARG A 37 -4.32 -21.08 -16.28
N ASP A 38 -3.53 -21.51 -15.31
CA ASP A 38 -3.23 -22.93 -15.05
C ASP A 38 -4.34 -23.66 -14.28
N GLY A 39 -5.44 -22.98 -13.97
CA GLY A 39 -6.58 -23.53 -13.24
C GLY A 39 -6.48 -23.43 -11.72
N ARG A 40 -5.36 -22.94 -11.16
CA ARG A 40 -5.27 -22.69 -9.72
C ARG A 40 -6.13 -21.51 -9.30
N LEU A 41 -6.60 -21.55 -8.05
CA LEU A 41 -7.29 -20.45 -7.40
C LEU A 41 -6.43 -19.92 -6.26
N LEU A 42 -6.19 -18.62 -6.24
CA LEU A 42 -5.44 -17.96 -5.18
C LEU A 42 -6.38 -17.07 -4.37
N VAL A 43 -6.48 -17.32 -3.06
CA VAL A 43 -7.28 -16.50 -2.15
C VAL A 43 -6.40 -15.40 -1.55
N THR A 44 -6.86 -14.16 -1.64
CA THR A 44 -6.14 -12.98 -1.15
C THR A 44 -6.95 -12.25 -0.09
N ARG A 45 -6.25 -11.65 0.87
CA ARG A 45 -6.84 -10.70 1.82
C ARG A 45 -6.82 -9.31 1.21
N GLY A 46 -8.00 -8.76 0.96
CA GLY A 46 -8.18 -7.51 0.24
C GLY A 46 -7.96 -7.67 -1.26
N LYS A 47 -8.32 -6.62 -1.99
CA LYS A 47 -8.27 -6.57 -3.44
C LYS A 47 -6.82 -6.58 -3.94
N PRO A 48 -6.45 -7.45 -4.90
CA PRO A 48 -5.17 -7.38 -5.58
C PRO A 48 -5.02 -6.04 -6.32
N GLN A 49 -3.85 -5.43 -6.23
CA GLN A 49 -3.54 -4.13 -6.83
C GLN A 49 -2.69 -4.33 -8.08
N PHE A 50 -3.14 -3.82 -9.21
CA PHE A 50 -2.37 -3.88 -10.45
C PHE A 50 -1.27 -2.82 -10.45
N ASP A 51 -0.03 -3.24 -10.67
CA ASP A 51 1.12 -2.38 -10.95
C ASP A 51 1.34 -2.35 -12.47
N ASP A 52 0.97 -1.23 -13.08
CA ASP A 52 1.04 -0.99 -14.52
C ASP A 52 2.48 -0.91 -15.05
N LYS A 53 3.43 -0.50 -14.19
CA LYS A 53 4.84 -0.37 -14.56
C LYS A 53 5.51 -1.74 -14.61
N ALA A 54 5.19 -2.59 -13.64
CA ALA A 54 5.75 -3.93 -13.54
C ALA A 54 4.92 -4.98 -14.31
N GLY A 55 3.68 -4.69 -14.68
CA GLY A 55 2.80 -5.61 -15.39
C GLY A 55 2.25 -6.76 -14.53
N VAL A 56 2.19 -6.56 -13.21
CA VAL A 56 1.83 -7.61 -12.23
C VAL A 56 0.68 -7.18 -11.32
N TYR A 57 -0.05 -8.15 -10.78
CA TYR A 57 -0.93 -7.93 -9.63
C TYR A 57 -0.16 -8.20 -8.34
N ASN A 58 -0.11 -7.21 -7.45
CA ASN A 58 0.36 -7.35 -6.08
C ASN A 58 -0.79 -7.78 -5.18
N TYR A 59 -0.57 -8.81 -4.38
CA TYR A 59 -1.58 -9.36 -3.49
C TYR A 59 -1.01 -9.72 -2.12
N ARG A 60 -1.91 -9.96 -1.17
CA ARG A 60 -1.60 -10.50 0.14
C ARG A 60 -2.30 -11.83 0.31
N GLY A 61 -1.55 -12.91 0.53
CA GLY A 61 -2.10 -14.22 0.85
C GLY A 61 -2.83 -14.23 2.19
N GLN A 62 -3.57 -15.30 2.45
CA GLN A 62 -4.25 -15.50 3.74
C GLN A 62 -3.28 -15.61 4.92
N ASP A 63 -2.07 -16.09 4.68
CA ASP A 63 -0.94 -16.13 5.63
C ASP A 63 -0.34 -14.73 5.92
N GLY A 64 -0.83 -13.69 5.25
CA GLY A 64 -0.32 -12.33 5.35
C GLY A 64 0.93 -12.07 4.52
N ILE A 65 1.46 -13.09 3.82
CA ILE A 65 2.63 -12.98 2.94
C ILE A 65 2.22 -12.21 1.69
N LYS A 66 3.07 -11.28 1.28
CA LYS A 66 2.88 -10.51 0.04
C LYS A 66 3.42 -11.32 -1.14
N GLY A 67 2.69 -11.29 -2.25
CA GLY A 67 3.12 -11.89 -3.49
C GLY A 67 2.79 -11.00 -4.69
N SER A 68 3.35 -11.35 -5.83
CA SER A 68 3.10 -10.70 -7.12
C SER A 68 2.91 -11.79 -8.18
N ILE A 69 2.02 -11.55 -9.13
CA ILE A 69 1.73 -12.49 -10.22
C ILE A 69 1.51 -11.75 -11.54
N GLY A 70 1.94 -12.32 -12.66
CA GLY A 70 1.79 -11.69 -13.98
C GLY A 70 0.32 -11.44 -14.33
N LYS A 71 0.01 -10.30 -14.95
CA LYS A 71 -1.36 -10.02 -15.42
C LYS A 71 -1.85 -11.08 -16.42
N ASP A 72 -0.95 -11.59 -17.25
CA ASP A 72 -1.21 -12.63 -18.24
C ASP A 72 -1.52 -14.01 -17.62
N GLU A 73 -1.10 -14.24 -16.37
CA GLU A 73 -1.44 -15.44 -15.62
C GLU A 73 -2.83 -15.37 -14.97
N VAL A 74 -3.38 -14.17 -14.78
CA VAL A 74 -4.69 -13.97 -14.14
C VAL A 74 -5.81 -13.96 -15.17
N VAL A 75 -6.80 -14.83 -14.99
CA VAL A 75 -8.00 -14.93 -15.84
C VAL A 75 -9.15 -14.11 -15.26
N GLN A 76 -9.32 -14.16 -13.95
CA GLN A 76 -10.43 -13.47 -13.27
C GLN A 76 -10.08 -13.12 -11.83
N ILE A 77 -10.73 -12.10 -11.30
CA ILE A 77 -10.66 -11.69 -9.90
C ILE A 77 -12.10 -11.49 -9.40
N ILE A 78 -12.50 -12.24 -8.37
CA ILE A 78 -13.85 -12.23 -7.81
C ILE A 78 -13.77 -11.80 -6.35
N GLU A 79 -14.61 -10.86 -5.92
CA GLU A 79 -14.79 -10.52 -4.51
C GLU A 79 -15.70 -11.57 -3.85
N ARG A 80 -15.30 -12.05 -2.67
CA ARG A 80 -16.04 -13.02 -1.87
C ARG A 80 -16.95 -12.35 -0.86
#